data_AF-A0A4U7EV51-F1
#
_entry.id   AF-A0A4U7EV51-F1
#
_cell.length_a   1.000
_cell.length_b   1.000
_cell.length_c   1.000
_cell.angle_alpha   90.00
_cell.angle_beta   90.00
_cell.angle_gamma   90.00
#
_symmetry.space_group_name_H-M   'P 1'
#
loop_
_entity.id
_entity.type
_entity.pdbx_description
1 polymer ?
#
loop_
_entity_poly.entity_id
_entity_poly.type
_entity_poly.pdbx_seq_one_letter_code
_entity_poly.pdbx_strand_id
1 'polypeptide(L)'
;MSSDAAKADRIRELMATEGDAVAENTRGFNEGRYESTSRLDDYEELKGEARSIKEDAIARLPELIEEVKETVEANGGTVYVADDADDANRYITE
;
A
#
# COMPACT_ATOMS: atom_id res chain seq x y z
N MET A 1 -7.83 17.62 34.60
CA MET A 1 -8.85 17.05 33.68
C MET A 1 -8.27 15.75 33.12
N SER A 2 -9.05 14.67 33.03
CA SER A 2 -8.55 13.37 32.55
C SER A 2 -8.04 13.50 31.10
N SER A 3 -6.97 12.77 30.75
CA SER A 3 -6.43 12.69 29.38
C SER A 3 -7.51 12.37 28.34
N ASP A 4 -8.52 11.61 28.74
CA ASP A 4 -9.61 11.18 27.88
C ASP A 4 -10.54 12.33 27.50
N ALA A 5 -10.74 13.29 28.41
CA ALA A 5 -11.53 14.50 28.13
C ALA A 5 -10.80 15.40 27.11
N ALA A 6 -9.50 15.60 27.30
CA ALA A 6 -8.67 16.37 26.37
C ALA A 6 -8.61 15.71 24.97
N LYS A 7 -8.50 14.38 24.91
CA LYS A 7 -8.54 13.63 23.64
C LYS A 7 -9.90 13.75 22.95
N ALA A 8 -11.00 13.67 23.70
CA ALA A 8 -12.35 13.83 23.15
C ALA A 8 -12.56 15.25 22.61
N ASP A 9 -12.12 16.28 23.32
CA ASP A 9 -12.20 17.67 22.86
C ASP A 9 -11.42 17.88 21.56
N ARG A 10 -10.21 17.32 21.47
CA ARG A 10 -9.39 17.35 20.25
C ARG A 10 -10.05 16.64 19.06
N ILE A 11 -10.69 15.49 19.29
CA ILE A 11 -11.43 14.78 18.22
C ILE A 11 -12.61 15.62 17.75
N ARG A 12 -13.35 16.27 18.65
CA ARG A 12 -14.48 17.13 18.25
C ARG A 12 -14.00 18.35 17.46
N GLU A 13 -12.88 18.96 17.85
CA GLU A 13 -12.25 20.04 17.10
C GLU A 13 -11.89 19.57 15.68
N LEU A 14 -11.16 18.46 15.53
CA LEU A 14 -10.79 17.90 14.22
C LEU A 14 -12.01 17.56 13.36
N MET A 15 -13.03 16.94 13.95
CA MET A 15 -14.27 16.62 13.24
C MET A 15 -14.99 17.90 12.77
N ALA A 16 -14.95 18.98 13.56
CA ALA A 16 -15.56 20.25 13.20
C ALA A 16 -14.78 21.02 12.13
N THR A 17 -13.44 20.95 12.14
CA THR A 17 -12.59 21.72 11.22
C THR A 17 -12.27 20.99 9.92
N GLU A 18 -12.10 19.67 9.98
CA GLU A 18 -11.63 18.85 8.86
C GLU A 18 -12.66 17.80 8.42
N GLY A 19 -13.70 17.55 9.21
CA GLY A 19 -14.66 16.47 8.96
C GLY A 19 -15.35 16.57 7.60
N ASP A 20 -15.76 17.78 7.20
CA ASP A 20 -16.41 18.00 5.90
C ASP A 20 -15.45 17.71 4.73
N ALA A 21 -14.22 18.20 4.80
CA ALA A 21 -13.21 17.97 3.78
C ALA A 21 -12.84 16.47 3.69
N VAL A 22 -12.65 15.80 4.84
CA VAL A 22 -12.39 14.35 4.87
C VAL A 22 -13.57 13.57 4.32
N ALA A 23 -14.80 13.94 4.68
CA ALA A 23 -16.02 13.26 4.24
C ALA A 23 -16.23 13.42 2.73
N GLU A 24 -16.09 14.62 2.19
CA GLU A 24 -16.24 14.90 0.76
C GLU A 24 -15.22 14.10 -0.06
N ASN A 25 -13.92 14.20 0.29
CA ASN A 25 -12.86 13.48 -0.40
C ASN A 25 -13.05 11.96 -0.33
N THR A 26 -13.37 11.43 0.85
CA THR A 26 -13.53 9.99 1.04
C THR A 26 -14.75 9.45 0.28
N ARG A 27 -15.86 10.19 0.28
CA ARG A 27 -17.07 9.79 -0.45
C ARG A 27 -16.83 9.83 -1.96
N GLY A 28 -16.27 10.93 -2.48
CA GLY A 28 -15.98 11.06 -3.91
C GLY A 28 -15.00 10.00 -4.40
N PHE A 29 -13.94 9.71 -3.64
CA PHE A 29 -13.01 8.63 -3.96
C PHE A 29 -13.69 7.25 -3.99
N ASN A 30 -14.52 6.94 -2.98
CA ASN A 30 -15.23 5.68 -2.92
C ASN A 30 -16.27 5.54 -4.05
N GLU A 31 -17.01 6.60 -4.35
CA GLU A 31 -17.98 6.63 -5.45
C GLU A 31 -17.29 6.39 -6.79
N GLY A 32 -16.22 7.13 -7.09
CA GLY A 32 -15.43 6.92 -8.31
C GLY A 32 -14.82 5.52 -8.39
N ARG A 33 -14.39 4.95 -7.25
CA ARG A 33 -13.95 3.55 -7.19
C ARG A 33 -15.09 2.60 -7.54
N TYR A 34 -16.24 2.72 -6.91
CA TYR A 34 -17.38 1.84 -7.15
C TYR A 34 -17.87 1.90 -8.60
N GLU A 35 -18.00 3.12 -9.15
CA GLU A 35 -18.34 3.33 -10.55
C GLU A 35 -17.33 2.63 -11.46
N SER A 36 -16.04 2.83 -11.20
CA SER A 36 -14.97 2.22 -12.01
C SER A 36 -14.97 0.70 -11.94
N THR A 37 -15.13 0.13 -10.75
CA THR A 37 -15.13 -1.33 -10.55
C THR A 37 -16.41 -1.99 -11.04
N SER A 38 -17.54 -1.27 -11.03
CA SER A 38 -18.81 -1.78 -11.58
C SER A 38 -18.79 -2.01 -13.09
N ARG A 39 -17.82 -1.39 -13.80
CA ARG A 39 -17.59 -1.59 -15.24
C ARG A 39 -16.72 -2.81 -15.56
N LEU A 40 -16.13 -3.43 -14.54
CA LEU A 40 -15.34 -4.65 -14.71
C LEU A 40 -16.26 -5.85 -14.54
N ASP A 41 -16.39 -6.65 -15.60
CA ASP A 41 -16.97 -7.97 -15.49
C ASP A 41 -16.12 -8.80 -14.49
N ASP A 42 -16.78 -9.53 -13.60
CA ASP A 42 -16.15 -10.42 -12.61
C ASP A 42 -15.23 -9.75 -11.56
N TYR A 43 -15.45 -8.46 -11.24
CA TYR A 43 -14.63 -7.70 -10.27
C TYR A 43 -14.35 -8.43 -8.94
N GLU A 44 -15.37 -9.04 -8.32
CA GLU A 44 -15.19 -9.73 -7.03
C GLU A 44 -14.36 -11.02 -7.16
N GLU A 45 -14.45 -11.72 -8.29
CA GLU A 45 -13.60 -12.88 -8.57
C GLU A 45 -12.13 -12.45 -8.77
N LEU A 46 -11.89 -11.44 -9.61
CA LEU A 46 -10.56 -10.86 -9.84
C LEU A 46 -9.91 -10.35 -8.55
N LYS A 47 -10.71 -9.78 -7.65
CA LYS A 47 -10.25 -9.34 -6.33
C LYS A 47 -9.88 -10.53 -5.43
N GLY A 48 -10.63 -11.63 -5.50
CA GLY A 48 -10.29 -12.89 -4.83
C GLY A 48 -8.98 -13.48 -5.35
N GLU A 49 -8.81 -13.53 -6.67
CA GLU A 49 -7.58 -13.99 -7.31
C GLU A 49 -6.37 -13.12 -6.92
N ALA A 50 -6.51 -11.79 -7.03
CA ALA A 50 -5.47 -10.85 -6.63
C ALA A 50 -5.06 -11.01 -5.15
N ARG A 51 -6.02 -11.35 -4.28
CA ARG A 51 -5.74 -11.68 -2.89
C ARG A 51 -4.93 -12.97 -2.78
N SER A 52 -5.34 -14.04 -3.45
CA SER A 52 -4.63 -15.32 -3.45
C SER A 52 -3.19 -15.17 -3.94
N ILE A 53 -2.96 -14.38 -5.00
CA ILE A 53 -1.62 -14.10 -5.52
C ILE A 53 -0.76 -13.40 -4.46
N LYS A 54 -1.31 -12.42 -3.73
CA LYS A 54 -0.57 -11.72 -2.66
C LYS A 54 -0.24 -12.66 -1.51
N GLU A 55 -1.17 -13.52 -1.11
CA GLU A 55 -0.96 -14.48 -0.03
C GLU A 55 0.13 -15.50 -0.42
N ASP A 56 0.11 -16.03 -1.66
CA ASP A 56 1.16 -16.91 -2.18
C ASP A 56 2.52 -16.21 -2.25
N ALA A 57 2.55 -14.98 -2.79
CA ALA A 57 3.77 -14.19 -2.90
C ALA A 57 4.41 -13.88 -1.54
N ILE A 58 3.61 -13.60 -0.51
CA ILE A 58 4.12 -13.39 0.86
C ILE A 58 4.67 -14.71 1.43
N ALA A 59 3.96 -15.83 1.22
CA ALA A 59 4.39 -17.14 1.71
C ALA A 59 5.71 -17.59 1.09
N ARG A 60 5.98 -17.18 -0.16
CA ARG A 60 7.16 -17.57 -0.95
C ARG A 60 8.16 -16.42 -1.15
N LEU A 61 8.04 -15.33 -0.39
CA LEU A 61 8.78 -14.09 -0.64
C LEU A 61 10.31 -14.29 -0.77
N PRO A 62 10.99 -15.07 0.10
CA PRO A 62 12.43 -15.28 -0.05
C PRO A 62 12.80 -15.97 -1.36
N GLU A 63 12.03 -16.97 -1.78
CA GLU A 63 12.27 -17.71 -3.03
C GLU A 63 12.08 -16.81 -4.24
N LEU A 64 11.01 -16.01 -4.25
CA LEU A 64 10.71 -15.08 -5.33
C LEU A 64 11.77 -13.97 -5.47
N ILE A 65 12.36 -13.52 -4.36
CA ILE A 65 13.46 -12.56 -4.38
C ILE A 65 14.71 -13.17 -5.03
N GLU A 66 15.06 -14.41 -4.67
CA GLU A 66 16.20 -15.10 -5.30
C GLU A 66 15.94 -15.35 -6.79
N GLU A 67 14.73 -15.75 -7.18
CA GLU A 67 14.37 -15.93 -8.59
C GLU A 67 14.55 -14.64 -9.40
N VAL A 68 14.12 -13.50 -8.85
CA VAL A 68 14.32 -12.19 -9.49
C VAL A 68 15.81 -11.86 -9.59
N LYS A 69 16.59 -12.09 -8.52
CA LYS A 69 18.02 -11.83 -8.51
C LYS A 69 18.75 -12.64 -9.59
N GLU A 70 18.56 -13.95 -9.61
CA GLU A 70 19.16 -14.85 -10.59
C GLU A 70 18.76 -14.46 -12.01
N THR A 71 17.48 -14.16 -12.24
CA THR A 71 16.98 -13.78 -13.56
C THR A 71 17.61 -12.47 -14.04
N VAL A 72 17.70 -11.45 -13.19
CA VAL A 72 18.29 -10.16 -13.56
C VAL A 72 19.79 -10.32 -13.85
N GLU A 73 20.53 -11.02 -12.99
CA GLU A 73 21.96 -11.27 -13.17
C GLU A 73 22.25 -12.08 -14.44
N ALA A 74 21.44 -13.11 -14.74
CA ALA A 74 21.55 -13.90 -15.97
C ALA A 74 21.33 -13.06 -17.24
N ASN A 75 20.53 -12.00 -17.15
CA ASN A 75 20.30 -11.05 -18.25
C ASN A 75 21.32 -9.90 -18.27
N GLY A 76 22.40 -9.98 -17.49
CA GLY A 76 23.47 -8.98 -17.45
C GLY A 76 23.17 -7.75 -16.59
N GLY A 77 22.10 -7.80 -15.79
CA GLY A 77 21.81 -6.79 -14.78
C GLY A 77 22.58 -7.01 -13.47
N THR A 78 22.37 -6.12 -12.51
CA THR A 78 22.91 -6.23 -11.15
C THR A 78 21.78 -5.98 -10.16
N VAL A 79 21.69 -6.81 -9.14
CA VAL A 79 20.70 -6.66 -8.07
C VAL A 79 21.43 -6.41 -6.75
N TYR A 80 20.99 -5.38 -6.04
CA TYR A 80 21.42 -5.06 -4.70
C TYR A 80 20.20 -5.07 -3.77
N VAL A 81 20.27 -5.87 -2.71
CA VAL A 81 19.23 -5.91 -1.67
C VAL A 81 19.76 -5.10 -0.48
N ALA A 82 19.22 -3.89 -0.31
CA ALA A 82 19.61 -3.00 0.77
C ALA A 82 18.88 -3.36 2.06
N ASP A 83 19.55 -3.18 3.20
CA ASP A 83 18.95 -3.39 4.52
C ASP A 83 17.93 -2.28 4.87
N ASP A 84 18.22 -1.05 4.43
CA ASP A 84 17.39 0.12 4.66
C ASP A 84 17.57 1.19 3.56
N ALA A 85 16.91 2.33 3.74
CA ALA A 85 16.95 3.44 2.79
C ALA A 85 18.33 4.11 2.70
N ASP A 86 19.07 4.20 3.80
CA ASP A 86 20.40 4.83 3.81
C ASP A 86 21.41 3.95 3.07
N ASP A 87 21.30 2.64 3.23
CA ASP A 87 22.11 1.66 2.52
C ASP A 87 21.85 1.66 1.01
N ALA A 88 20.58 1.70 0.61
CA ALA A 88 20.20 1.85 -0.80
C ALA A 88 20.77 3.14 -1.42
N ASN A 89 20.72 4.25 -0.68
CA ASN A 89 21.27 5.53 -1.15
C ASN A 89 22.78 5.46 -1.33
N ARG A 90 23.53 4.89 -0.39
CA ARG A 90 24.98 4.68 -0.53
C ARG A 90 25.31 3.92 -1.80
N TYR A 91 24.68 2.76 -2.00
CA TYR A 91 24.96 1.88 -3.14
C TYR A 91 24.77 2.58 -4.50
N ILE A 92 23.82 3.50 -4.61
CA ILE A 92 23.59 4.26 -5.85
C ILE A 92 24.64 5.36 -6.07
N THR A 93 25.21 5.91 -5.00
CA THR A 93 26.12 7.06 -5.07
C THR A 93 27.61 6.72 -5.13
N GLU A 94 27.99 5.52 -4.68
CA GLU A 94 29.36 5.00 -4.72
C GLU A 94 29.68 4.35 -6.07
#